data_AF-A0A7S2QMC8-F1
#
_entry.id   AF-A0A7S2QMC8-F1
#
_cell.length_a   1.000
_cell.length_b   1.000
_cell.length_c   1.000
_cell.angle_alpha   90.00
_cell.angle_beta   90.00
_cell.angle_gamma   90.00
#
_symmetry.space_group_name_H-M   'P 1'
#
loop_
_entity.id
_entity.type
_entity.pdbx_description
1 polymer ?
#
loop_
_entity_poly.entity_id
_entity_poly.type
_entity_poly.pdbx_seq_one_letter_code
_entity_poly.pdbx_strand_id
1 'polypeptide(L)'
;ANELSKGQHIEIDGRLDDEAWQEVSFSTDTWQDIAQPLFPNFSLPQQYATKFKARWDQEYFYVGVNIGEPFVTGVVTGHNPTLSSPSPVPNSFIPYYDNDFEVFVDVSGTNHYYKEFEMNFQNATYDVFWRVPDG
;
A
#
# COMPACT_ATOMS: atom_id res chain seq x y z
N ALA A 1 -18.94 6.60 7.85
CA ALA A 1 -17.85 6.44 8.83
C ALA A 1 -16.50 6.70 8.17
N ASN A 2 -16.18 6.04 7.05
CA ASN A 2 -14.90 6.26 6.36
C ASN A 2 -14.92 7.45 5.38
N GLU A 3 -16.08 7.93 4.95
CA GLU A 3 -16.18 9.16 4.16
C GLU A 3 -15.70 10.38 4.98
N LEU A 4 -14.93 11.27 4.36
CA LEU A 4 -14.54 12.55 4.96
C LEU A 4 -15.76 13.46 5.12
N SER A 5 -15.89 14.08 6.28
CA SER A 5 -16.90 15.12 6.51
C SER A 5 -16.56 16.36 5.70
N LYS A 6 -17.57 17.16 5.36
CA LYS A 6 -17.39 18.40 4.60
C LYS A 6 -16.35 19.31 5.25
N GLY A 7 -15.29 19.64 4.50
CA GLY A 7 -14.21 20.52 4.96
C GLY A 7 -13.07 19.81 5.68
N GLN A 8 -13.17 18.49 5.89
CA GLN A 8 -12.02 17.68 6.30
C GLN A 8 -11.08 17.45 5.12
N HIS A 9 -9.81 17.29 5.44
CA HIS A 9 -8.72 17.07 4.50
C HIS A 9 -7.70 16.16 5.17
N ILE A 10 -6.96 15.39 4.37
CA ILE A 10 -5.83 14.58 4.80
C ILE A 10 -4.60 15.09 4.05
N GLU A 11 -3.57 15.49 4.79
CA GLU A 11 -2.28 15.83 4.18
C GLU A 11 -1.49 14.54 3.89
N ILE A 12 -0.95 14.43 2.67
CA ILE A 12 -0.14 13.27 2.28
C ILE A 12 1.32 13.53 2.68
N ASP A 13 1.60 13.47 3.98
CA ASP A 13 2.93 13.70 4.57
C ASP A 13 3.54 12.44 5.22
N GLY A 14 2.82 11.32 5.16
CA GLY A 14 3.19 10.05 5.77
C GLY A 14 2.88 9.94 7.27
N ARG A 15 2.15 10.90 7.85
CA ARG A 15 1.70 10.87 9.23
C ARG A 15 0.20 10.61 9.30
N LEU A 16 -0.21 9.90 10.35
CA LEU A 16 -1.62 9.54 10.59
C LEU A 16 -2.18 10.30 11.80
N ASP A 17 -1.73 11.54 12.00
CA ASP A 17 -2.07 12.40 13.13
C ASP A 17 -3.12 13.48 12.81
N ASP A 18 -3.48 13.68 11.54
CA ASP A 18 -4.63 14.49 11.14
C ASP A 18 -5.91 14.08 11.88
N GLU A 19 -6.79 15.05 12.17
CA GLU A 19 -8.08 14.81 12.83
C GLU A 19 -8.92 13.76 12.10
N ALA A 20 -8.89 13.77 10.76
CA ALA A 20 -9.55 12.79 9.93
C ALA A 20 -9.06 11.35 10.23
N TRP A 21 -7.77 11.13 10.49
CA TRP A 21 -7.31 9.78 10.82
C TRP A 21 -7.76 9.31 12.20
N GLN A 22 -8.06 10.21 13.13
CA GLN A 22 -8.48 9.85 14.49
C GLN A 22 -9.91 9.34 14.56
N GLU A 23 -10.76 9.65 13.58
CA GLU A 23 -12.16 9.22 13.56
C GLU A 23 -12.35 7.76 13.14
N VAL A 24 -11.31 7.12 12.61
CA VAL A 24 -11.35 5.71 12.18
C VAL A 24 -10.30 4.88 12.89
N SER A 25 -10.69 3.66 13.26
CA SER A 25 -9.79 2.67 13.83
C SER A 25 -8.97 1.99 12.74
N PHE A 26 -7.79 1.48 13.11
CA PHE A 26 -7.08 0.53 12.26
C PHE A 26 -7.92 -0.74 12.03
N SER A 27 -7.66 -1.41 10.91
CA SER A 27 -8.21 -2.72 10.59
C SER A 27 -8.04 -3.69 11.76
N THR A 28 -9.11 -4.40 12.11
CA THR A 28 -9.11 -5.44 13.16
C THR A 28 -8.82 -6.83 12.62
N ASP A 29 -8.94 -7.02 11.30
CA ASP A 29 -8.77 -8.31 10.67
C ASP A 29 -7.33 -8.81 10.76
N THR A 30 -7.19 -10.11 10.91
CA THR A 30 -5.89 -10.79 10.91
C THR A 30 -5.54 -11.14 9.46
N TRP A 31 -4.57 -10.44 8.91
CA TRP A 31 -4.05 -10.74 7.56
C TRP A 31 -3.38 -12.10 7.53
N GLN A 32 -3.53 -12.78 6.40
CA GLN A 32 -2.85 -14.04 6.15
C GLN A 32 -1.55 -13.76 5.39
N ASP A 33 -0.45 -14.31 5.89
CA ASP A 33 0.79 -14.40 5.13
C ASP A 33 0.56 -15.34 3.93
N ILE A 34 0.81 -14.86 2.71
CA ILE A 34 0.61 -15.66 1.49
C ILE A 34 1.54 -16.89 1.45
N ALA A 35 2.67 -16.85 2.16
CA ALA A 35 3.59 -17.98 2.31
C ALA A 35 3.15 -18.96 3.40
N GLN A 36 2.10 -18.66 4.19
CA GLN A 36 1.60 -19.53 5.27
C GLN A 36 1.38 -20.99 4.83
N PRO A 37 0.87 -21.31 3.63
CA PRO A 37 0.74 -22.70 3.18
C PRO A 37 2.08 -23.46 3.09
N LEU A 38 3.19 -22.76 2.88
CA LEU A 38 4.55 -23.31 2.84
C LEU A 38 5.15 -23.46 4.25
N PHE A 39 4.66 -22.69 5.22
CA PHE A 39 5.17 -22.63 6.59
C PHE A 39 4.04 -22.78 7.62
N PRO A 40 3.35 -23.93 7.71
CA PRO A 40 2.12 -24.08 8.49
C PRO A 40 2.29 -23.86 10.01
N ASN A 41 3.52 -23.96 10.53
CA ASN A 41 3.84 -23.73 11.95
C ASN A 41 4.39 -22.32 12.22
N PHE A 42 4.59 -21.51 11.19
CA PHE A 42 4.97 -20.12 11.35
C PHE A 42 3.75 -19.31 11.80
N SER A 43 3.97 -18.41 12.75
CA SER A 43 2.98 -17.43 13.19
C SER A 43 3.64 -16.07 13.09
N LEU A 44 3.08 -15.18 12.26
CA LEU A 44 3.59 -13.82 12.11
C LEU A 44 3.50 -13.08 13.45
N PRO A 45 4.62 -12.60 14.01
CA PRO A 45 4.58 -11.79 15.23
C PRO A 45 3.70 -10.55 15.04
N GLN A 46 2.85 -10.26 16.01
CA GLN A 46 1.87 -9.17 15.91
C GLN A 46 2.50 -7.79 15.68
N GLN A 47 3.75 -7.58 16.11
CA GLN A 47 4.49 -6.33 15.89
C GLN A 47 4.91 -6.12 14.43
N TYR A 48 4.89 -7.18 13.61
CA TYR A 48 5.19 -7.14 12.17
C TYR A 48 3.92 -7.20 11.31
N ALA A 49 2.75 -7.37 11.94
CA ALA A 49 1.49 -7.40 11.23
C ALA A 49 1.16 -6.00 10.70
N THR A 50 0.96 -5.92 9.38
CA THR A 50 0.43 -4.72 8.73
C THR A 50 -0.96 -4.39 9.25
N LYS A 51 -1.21 -3.12 9.52
CA LYS A 51 -2.53 -2.58 9.85
C LYS A 51 -2.80 -1.36 8.99
N PHE A 52 -4.02 -1.20 8.51
CA PHE A 52 -4.37 -0.05 7.69
C PHE A 52 -5.59 0.69 8.23
N LYS A 53 -5.71 1.96 7.86
CA LYS A 53 -6.90 2.80 7.94
C LYS A 53 -7.28 3.19 6.52
N ALA A 54 -8.57 3.33 6.27
CA ALA A 54 -9.07 3.85 5.01
C ALA A 54 -10.06 5.00 5.23
N ARG A 55 -9.91 6.06 4.44
CA ARG A 55 -10.84 7.18 4.32
C ARG A 55 -11.11 7.45 2.85
N TRP A 56 -12.15 8.18 2.53
CA TRP A 56 -12.42 8.58 1.15
C TRP A 56 -13.23 9.86 1.06
N ASP A 57 -13.12 10.56 -0.07
CA ASP A 57 -14.01 11.65 -0.46
C ASP A 57 -14.42 11.49 -1.93
N GLN A 58 -14.95 12.55 -2.55
CA GLN A 58 -15.42 12.50 -3.94
C GLN A 58 -14.29 12.32 -4.95
N GLU A 59 -13.04 12.62 -4.60
CA GLU A 59 -11.89 12.64 -5.50
C GLU A 59 -10.91 11.49 -5.19
N TYR A 60 -10.73 11.16 -3.91
CA TYR A 60 -9.65 10.28 -3.46
C TYR A 60 -10.12 9.16 -2.54
N PHE A 61 -9.45 8.02 -2.67
CA PHE A 61 -9.42 6.96 -1.68
C PHE A 61 -8.07 7.02 -0.95
N TYR A 62 -8.13 7.25 0.36
CA TYR A 62 -6.94 7.42 1.21
C TYR A 62 -6.68 6.12 1.98
N VAL A 63 -5.43 5.67 1.93
CA VAL A 63 -4.95 4.50 2.67
C VAL A 63 -3.80 4.92 3.57
N GLY A 64 -3.96 4.73 4.88
CA GLY A 64 -2.91 4.97 5.87
C GLY A 64 -2.46 3.65 6.47
N VAL A 65 -1.17 3.32 6.40
CA VAL A 65 -0.67 1.99 6.78
C VAL A 65 0.37 2.09 7.88
N ASN A 66 0.30 1.15 8.82
CA ASN A 66 1.36 0.89 9.78
C ASN A 66 1.93 -0.50 9.50
N ILE A 67 3.22 -0.55 9.18
CA ILE A 67 3.96 -1.77 8.84
C ILE A 67 5.12 -1.90 9.82
N GLY A 68 5.31 -3.09 10.39
CA GLY A 68 6.44 -3.39 11.25
C GLY A 68 7.45 -4.27 10.51
N GLU A 69 8.61 -3.72 10.17
CA GLU A 69 9.71 -4.47 9.54
C GLU A 69 11.04 -4.06 10.20
N PRO A 70 11.74 -4.95 10.90
CA PRO A 70 13.03 -4.63 11.53
C PRO A 70 14.19 -4.48 10.53
N PHE A 71 14.07 -5.03 9.31
CA PHE A 71 15.12 -5.08 8.30
C PHE A 71 14.68 -4.42 6.99
N VAL A 72 14.35 -3.12 7.07
CA VAL A 72 13.93 -2.34 5.89
C VAL A 72 15.11 -2.11 4.95
N THR A 73 14.91 -2.45 3.68
CA THR A 73 15.87 -2.25 2.60
C THR A 73 15.19 -1.71 1.36
N GLY A 74 15.98 -1.03 0.54
CA GLY A 74 15.54 -0.62 -0.78
C GLY A 74 16.31 0.54 -1.38
N VAL A 75 16.42 0.46 -2.70
CA VAL A 75 17.31 1.25 -3.54
C VAL A 75 16.60 1.82 -4.76
N VAL A 76 15.37 1.39 -5.03
CA VAL A 76 14.55 1.90 -6.12
C VAL A 76 14.08 3.31 -5.76
N THR A 77 14.10 4.21 -6.73
CA THR A 77 13.61 5.58 -6.59
C THR A 77 12.83 6.02 -7.83
N GLY A 78 11.93 7.00 -7.67
CA GLY A 78 11.20 7.62 -8.76
C GLY A 78 9.74 7.14 -8.87
N HIS A 79 9.11 7.50 -9.97
CA HIS A 79 7.74 7.09 -10.30
C HIS A 79 7.70 6.65 -11.76
N ASN A 80 6.70 5.87 -12.17
CA ASN A 80 6.50 5.50 -13.57
C ASN A 80 6.65 6.71 -14.54
N PRO A 81 7.36 6.56 -15.69
CA PRO A 81 8.27 5.50 -16.14
C PRO A 81 9.75 5.75 -15.75
N THR A 82 10.00 6.65 -14.80
CA THR A 82 11.32 7.16 -14.38
C THR A 82 11.96 6.37 -13.25
N LEU A 83 11.40 5.20 -12.91
CA LEU A 83 11.96 4.31 -11.90
C LEU A 83 13.42 3.96 -12.21
N SER A 84 14.26 3.99 -11.17
CA SER A 84 15.68 3.70 -11.28
C SER A 84 16.18 2.91 -10.10
N SER A 85 17.15 2.04 -10.34
CA SER A 85 17.85 1.28 -9.30
C SER A 85 19.34 1.20 -9.63
N PRO A 86 20.23 1.29 -8.63
CA PRO A 86 21.67 1.07 -8.84
C PRO A 86 22.01 -0.42 -9.02
N SER A 87 21.06 -1.33 -8.81
CA SER A 87 21.29 -2.76 -8.92
C SER A 87 21.64 -3.17 -10.37
N PRO A 88 22.63 -4.05 -10.56
CA PRO A 88 23.00 -4.55 -11.89
C PRO A 88 22.02 -5.62 -12.43
N VAL A 89 21.05 -6.06 -11.62
CA VAL A 89 20.08 -7.07 -12.02
C VAL A 89 19.07 -6.45 -13.00
N PRO A 90 18.83 -7.05 -14.17
CA PRO A 90 17.82 -6.54 -15.10
C PRO A 90 16.45 -6.39 -14.44
N ASN A 91 15.73 -5.30 -14.75
CA ASN A 91 14.39 -4.98 -14.22
C ASN A 91 14.30 -4.78 -12.70
N SER A 92 15.42 -4.72 -11.97
CA SER A 92 15.44 -4.46 -10.51
C SER A 92 15.14 -3.01 -10.12
N PHE A 93 14.52 -2.25 -11.02
CA PHE A 93 13.97 -0.92 -10.78
C PHE A 93 12.47 -0.96 -10.48
N ILE A 94 11.83 -2.13 -10.45
CA ILE A 94 10.43 -2.28 -10.00
C ILE A 94 10.44 -2.36 -8.46
N PRO A 95 9.53 -1.69 -7.73
CA PRO A 95 9.64 -1.57 -6.28
C PRO A 95 9.61 -2.90 -5.49
N TYR A 96 9.06 -4.01 -6.01
CA TYR A 96 8.96 -5.31 -5.33
C TYR A 96 10.32 -6.00 -5.08
N TYR A 97 11.39 -5.45 -5.67
CA TYR A 97 12.76 -5.85 -5.34
C TYR A 97 13.26 -5.26 -4.01
N ASP A 98 12.57 -4.26 -3.48
CA ASP A 98 12.78 -3.65 -2.17
C ASP A 98 11.74 -4.18 -1.17
N ASN A 99 11.82 -3.73 0.09
CA ASN A 99 10.66 -3.81 0.97
C ASN A 99 9.62 -2.79 0.52
N ASP A 100 8.45 -3.27 0.12
CA ASP A 100 7.37 -2.49 -0.44
C ASP A 100 6.00 -2.80 0.17
N PHE A 101 5.00 -2.06 -0.29
CA PHE A 101 3.60 -2.20 0.06
C PHE A 101 2.73 -1.96 -1.17
N GLU A 102 1.74 -2.82 -1.36
CA GLU A 102 0.86 -2.83 -2.51
C GLU A 102 -0.61 -2.64 -2.11
N VAL A 103 -1.36 -1.91 -2.93
CA VAL A 103 -2.81 -1.74 -2.86
C VAL A 103 -3.41 -2.17 -4.19
N PHE A 104 -4.38 -3.09 -4.12
CA PHE A 104 -5.17 -3.51 -5.26
C PHE A 104 -6.61 -3.01 -5.09
N VAL A 105 -7.15 -2.34 -6.11
CA VAL A 105 -8.52 -1.81 -6.09
C VAL A 105 -9.29 -2.26 -7.33
N ASP A 106 -10.41 -2.92 -7.10
CA ASP A 106 -11.43 -3.20 -8.11
C ASP A 106 -12.70 -2.42 -7.75
N VAL A 107 -12.95 -1.32 -8.46
CA VAL A 107 -14.08 -0.43 -8.17
C VAL A 107 -15.39 -1.06 -8.64
N SER A 108 -15.33 -1.90 -9.67
CA SER A 108 -16.47 -2.59 -10.27
C SER A 108 -16.91 -3.84 -9.51
N GLY A 109 -16.01 -4.40 -8.69
CA GLY A 109 -16.22 -5.68 -7.98
C GLY A 109 -16.32 -6.89 -8.91
N THR A 110 -15.78 -6.80 -10.13
CA THR A 110 -15.85 -7.87 -11.15
C THR A 110 -14.74 -8.91 -11.05
N ASN A 111 -13.76 -8.68 -10.17
CA ASN A 111 -12.44 -9.34 -10.12
C ASN A 111 -11.64 -9.22 -11.43
N HIS A 112 -12.00 -8.27 -12.29
CA HIS A 112 -11.29 -7.91 -13.51
C HIS A 112 -10.99 -6.41 -13.48
N TYR A 113 -10.08 -5.95 -14.35
CA TYR A 113 -9.83 -4.52 -14.58
C TYR A 113 -9.37 -3.72 -13.34
N TYR A 114 -8.70 -4.38 -12.41
CA TYR A 114 -8.25 -3.75 -11.17
C TYR A 114 -7.01 -2.88 -11.37
N LYS A 115 -6.83 -1.95 -10.44
CA LYS A 115 -5.67 -1.08 -10.34
C LYS A 115 -4.74 -1.62 -9.28
N GLU A 116 -3.45 -1.55 -9.56
CA GLU A 116 -2.39 -1.78 -8.59
C GLU A 116 -1.65 -0.48 -8.36
N PHE A 117 -1.38 -0.20 -7.09
CA PHE A 117 -0.46 0.83 -6.65
C PHE A 117 0.54 0.19 -5.69
N GLU A 118 1.82 0.41 -5.93
CA GLU A 118 2.93 -0.19 -5.23
C GLU A 118 3.90 0.92 -4.82
N MET A 119 4.42 0.83 -3.60
CA MET A 119 5.40 1.79 -3.10
C MET A 119 6.42 1.19 -2.15
N ASN A 120 7.68 1.63 -2.24
CA ASN A 120 8.73 1.29 -1.27
C ASN A 120 8.93 2.41 -0.22
N PHE A 121 9.81 2.17 0.75
CA PHE A 121 10.11 3.16 1.81
C PHE A 121 10.84 4.42 1.33
N GLN A 122 11.42 4.42 0.13
CA GLN A 122 12.04 5.60 -0.53
C GLN A 122 11.00 6.46 -1.25
N ASN A 123 9.70 6.13 -1.14
CA ASN A 123 8.63 6.73 -1.90
C ASN A 123 8.80 6.54 -3.41
N ALA A 124 9.47 5.46 -3.83
CA ALA A 124 9.39 5.01 -5.20
C ALA A 124 8.01 4.41 -5.43
N THR A 125 7.36 4.77 -6.52
CA THR A 125 5.96 4.39 -6.77
C THR A 125 5.79 3.78 -8.15
N TYR A 126 5.01 2.71 -8.20
CA TYR A 126 4.60 2.04 -9.42
C TYR A 126 3.08 1.90 -9.38
N ASP A 127 2.42 2.33 -10.45
CA ASP A 127 0.97 2.22 -10.60
C ASP A 127 0.64 1.68 -11.99
N VAL A 128 -0.26 0.70 -12.03
CA VAL A 128 -0.63 0.04 -13.28
C VAL A 128 -2.11 -0.31 -13.30
N PHE A 129 -2.68 -0.17 -14.49
CA PHE A 129 -4.02 -0.67 -14.76
C PHE A 129 -3.94 -2.07 -15.36
N TRP A 130 -4.39 -3.06 -14.60
CA TRP A 130 -4.39 -4.44 -15.08
C TRP A 130 -5.58 -4.71 -15.98
N ARG A 131 -5.29 -4.78 -17.29
CA ARG A 131 -6.22 -5.17 -18.36
C ARG A 131 -7.44 -4.26 -18.59
N VAL A 132 -7.46 -3.00 -18.08
CA VAL A 132 -8.30 -1.81 -18.42
C VAL A 132 -9.63 -2.10 -19.18
N PRO A 133 -10.85 -1.83 -18.64
CA PRO A 133 -11.24 -0.46 -18.26
C PRO A 133 -12.07 -0.30 -16.98
N ASP A 134 -11.56 0.52 -16.06
CA ASP A 134 -12.38 1.40 -15.22
C ASP A 134 -12.16 2.84 -15.72
N GLY A 135 -12.91 3.17 -16.78
CA GLY A 135 -12.80 4.39 -17.62
C GLY A 135 -12.71 4.08 -19.11
#